data_AF-A0A7J9FEQ8-F1
#
_entry.id   AF-A0A7J9FEQ8-F1
#
_cell.length_a   1.000
_cell.length_b   1.000
_cell.length_c   1.000
_cell.angle_alpha   90.00
_cell.angle_beta   90.00
_cell.angle_gamma   90.00
#
_symmetry.space_group_name_H-M   'P 1'
#
loop_
_entity.id
_entity.type
_entity.pdbx_description
1 polymer ?
#
loop_
_entity_poly.entity_id
_entity_poly.type
_entity_poly.pdbx_seq_one_letter_code
_entity_poly.pdbx_strand_id
1 'polypeptide(L)'
;MAEARACLQAVAVIRKLISAVEDRSCIRSLIQEIKGRTSKFRSLQFKHIPREANKAAHRLVLEGRNPDLVTTDRSDELAENNRD
;
A
#
# COMPACT_ATOMS: atom_id res chain seq x y z
N MET A 1 10.61 -7.00 -18.24
CA MET A 1 9.60 -6.06 -17.68
C MET A 1 8.62 -6.67 -16.67
N ALA A 2 8.62 -8.00 -16.41
CA ALA A 2 7.67 -8.62 -15.46
C ALA A 2 8.03 -8.41 -13.97
N GLU A 3 9.32 -8.25 -13.65
CA GLU A 3 9.81 -8.20 -12.26
C GLU A 3 9.42 -6.93 -11.50
N ALA A 4 9.26 -5.81 -12.22
CA ALA A 4 8.84 -4.53 -11.62
C ALA A 4 7.40 -4.58 -11.07
N ARG A 5 6.50 -5.35 -11.72
CA ARG A 5 5.10 -5.49 -11.26
C ARG A 5 4.99 -6.35 -10.00
N ALA A 6 5.85 -7.34 -9.85
CA ALA A 6 5.83 -8.23 -8.68
C ALA A 6 6.26 -7.50 -7.39
N CYS A 7 7.16 -6.52 -7.48
CA CYS A 7 7.67 -5.79 -6.33
C CYS A 7 6.67 -4.76 -5.75
N LEU A 8 5.64 -4.37 -6.52
CA LEU A 8 4.63 -3.38 -6.13
C LEU A 8 3.47 -3.98 -5.31
N GLN A 9 3.38 -5.31 -5.20
CA GLN A 9 2.39 -5.93 -4.31
C GLN A 9 2.78 -5.70 -2.84
N ALA A 10 1.83 -5.25 -2.03
CA ALA A 10 2.07 -4.94 -0.61
C ALA A 10 2.72 -6.10 0.16
N VAL A 11 2.32 -7.34 -0.13
CA VAL A 11 2.91 -8.55 0.46
C VAL A 11 4.40 -8.68 0.10
N ALA A 12 4.79 -8.40 -1.15
CA ALA A 12 6.19 -8.45 -1.57
C ALA A 12 7.04 -7.40 -0.86
N VAL A 13 6.49 -6.18 -0.69
CA VAL A 13 7.14 -5.10 0.07
C VAL A 13 7.34 -5.51 1.52
N ILE A 14 6.31 -6.04 2.18
CA ILE A 14 6.39 -6.51 3.58
C ILE A 14 7.48 -7.59 3.74
N ARG A 15 7.53 -8.58 2.83
CA ARG A 15 8.57 -9.62 2.86
C ARG A 15 9.97 -9.04 2.75
N LYS A 16 10.18 -8.04 1.88
CA LYS A 16 11.47 -7.36 1.72
C LYS A 16 11.87 -6.54 2.95
N LEU A 17 10.90 -5.90 3.61
CA LEU A 17 11.13 -5.15 4.85
C LEU A 17 11.54 -6.06 6.00
N ILE A 18 10.95 -7.25 6.10
CA ILE A 18 11.26 -8.24 7.15
C ILE A 18 12.57 -8.99 6.86
N SER A 19 12.89 -9.24 5.59
CA SER A 19 14.09 -9.99 5.21
C SER A 19 15.39 -9.34 5.68
N ALA A 20 16.31 -10.14 6.23
CA ALA A 20 17.67 -9.71 6.55
C ALA A 20 18.57 -9.61 5.32
N VAL A 21 18.16 -10.21 4.19
CA VAL A 21 18.93 -10.20 2.93
C VAL A 21 18.82 -8.83 2.26
N GLU A 22 19.92 -8.38 1.65
CA GLU A 22 19.94 -7.17 0.84
C GLU A 22 18.90 -7.25 -0.30
N ASP A 23 18.05 -6.24 -0.40
CA ASP A 23 17.05 -6.18 -1.48
C ASP A 23 17.72 -5.77 -2.79
N ARG A 24 17.57 -6.59 -3.84
CA ARG A 24 18.11 -6.31 -5.18
C ARG A 24 17.04 -5.83 -6.17
N SER A 25 15.83 -5.52 -5.68
CA SER A 25 14.73 -5.11 -6.53
C SER A 25 14.77 -3.63 -6.91
N CYS A 26 13.91 -3.23 -7.85
CA CYS A 26 13.77 -1.83 -8.26
C CYS A 26 13.30 -0.88 -7.14
N ILE A 27 12.76 -1.42 -6.04
CA ILE A 27 12.33 -0.64 -4.86
C ILE A 27 13.38 -0.64 -3.73
N ARG A 28 14.61 -1.12 -3.99
CA ARG A 28 15.69 -1.21 -3.00
C ARG A 28 15.92 0.09 -2.24
N SER A 29 15.92 1.23 -2.93
CA SER A 29 16.12 2.54 -2.32
C SER A 29 15.08 2.83 -1.24
N LEU A 30 13.80 2.56 -1.54
CA LEU A 30 12.70 2.72 -0.59
C LEU A 30 12.84 1.76 0.60
N ILE A 31 13.19 0.49 0.35
CA ILE A 31 13.41 -0.50 1.41
C ILE A 31 14.55 -0.07 2.34
N GLN A 32 15.67 0.40 1.79
CA GLN A 32 16.82 0.90 2.56
C GLN A 32 16.46 2.15 3.37
N GLU A 33 15.72 3.08 2.79
CA GLU A 33 15.26 4.28 3.49
C GLU A 33 14.35 3.93 4.68
N ILE A 34 13.38 3.04 4.48
CA ILE A 34 12.50 2.57 5.55
C ILE A 34 13.32 1.88 6.63
N LYS A 35 14.22 0.95 6.26
CA LYS A 35 15.10 0.24 7.21
C LYS A 35 16.00 1.21 7.99
N GLY A 36 16.56 2.23 7.34
CA GLY A 36 17.39 3.25 8.00
C GLY A 36 16.63 4.08 9.04
N ARG A 37 15.30 4.15 8.96
CA ARG A 37 14.44 4.85 9.93
C ARG A 37 13.96 3.93 11.06
N THR A 38 14.14 2.62 10.97
CA THR A 38 13.62 1.65 11.97
C THR A 38 14.19 1.87 13.37
N SER A 39 15.45 2.30 13.48
CA SER A 39 16.12 2.59 14.76
C SER A 39 15.45 3.70 15.57
N LYS A 40 14.59 4.52 14.95
CA LYS A 40 13.84 5.58 15.62
C LYS A 40 12.63 5.05 16.42
N PHE A 41 12.28 3.78 16.26
CA PHE A 41 11.13 3.16 16.90
C PHE A 41 11.59 2.13 17.93
N ARG A 42 10.96 2.10 19.11
CA ARG A 42 11.21 1.06 20.13
C ARG A 42 10.89 -0.35 19.60
N SER A 43 9.85 -0.47 18.80
CA SER A 43 9.43 -1.71 18.16
C SER A 43 8.66 -1.39 16.88
N LEU A 44 8.81 -2.23 15.86
CA LEU A 44 8.13 -2.06 14.57
C LEU A 44 7.57 -3.41 14.10
N GLN A 45 6.39 -3.38 13.50
CA GLN A 45 5.76 -4.56 12.88
C GLN A 45 5.22 -4.19 11.51
N PHE A 46 5.44 -5.06 10.53
CA PHE A 46 4.86 -4.94 9.20
C PHE A 46 3.80 -6.02 9.01
N LYS A 47 2.56 -5.60 8.73
CA LYS A 47 1.41 -6.49 8.58
C LYS A 47 0.66 -6.17 7.29
N HIS A 48 0.19 -7.21 6.63
CA HIS A 48 -0.67 -7.05 5.46
C HIS A 48 -2.10 -6.80 5.93
N ILE A 49 -2.69 -5.71 5.46
CA ILE A 49 -4.09 -5.36 5.71
C ILE A 49 -4.81 -5.30 4.35
N PRO A 50 -5.94 -6.03 4.16
CA PRO A 50 -6.73 -5.97 2.93
C PRO A 50 -7.20 -4.53 2.62
N ARG A 51 -7.42 -4.24 1.34
CA ARG A 51 -7.81 -2.88 0.88
C ARG A 51 -9.12 -2.43 1.52
N GLU A 52 -10.04 -3.36 1.72
CA GLU A 52 -11.37 -3.18 2.31
C GLU A 52 -11.26 -2.64 3.76
N ALA A 53 -10.22 -3.06 4.48
CA ALA A 53 -9.91 -2.60 5.82
C ALA A 53 -8.98 -1.38 5.85
N ASN A 54 -8.42 -0.96 4.70
CA ASN A 54 -7.50 0.17 4.57
C ASN A 54 -8.04 1.27 3.61
N LYS A 55 -9.37 1.43 3.56
CA LYS A 55 -10.06 2.39 2.67
C LYS A 55 -9.55 3.83 2.85
N ALA A 56 -9.22 4.23 4.08
CA ALA A 56 -8.72 5.57 4.37
C ALA A 56 -7.37 5.85 3.70
N ALA A 57 -6.38 4.97 3.86
CA ALA A 57 -5.09 5.14 3.19
C ALA A 57 -5.21 5.05 1.67
N HIS A 58 -6.10 4.19 1.17
CA HIS A 58 -6.37 4.12 -0.26
C HIS A 58 -6.92 5.45 -0.80
N ARG A 59 -7.87 6.06 -0.09
CA ARG A 59 -8.44 7.38 -0.44
C ARG A 59 -7.37 8.48 -0.46
N LEU A 60 -6.50 8.52 0.56
CA LEU A 60 -5.40 9.49 0.61
C LEU A 60 -4.45 9.37 -0.60
N VAL A 61 -4.20 8.15 -1.09
CA VAL A 61 -3.40 7.94 -2.31
C VAL A 61 -4.13 8.47 -3.56
N LEU A 62 -5.45 8.34 -3.62
CA LEU A 62 -6.25 8.85 -4.73
C LEU A 62 -6.30 10.38 -4.71
N GLU A 63 -6.49 11.00 -3.55
CA GLU A 63 -6.52 12.46 -3.38
C GLU A 63 -5.16 13.10 -3.72
N GLY A 64 -4.06 12.42 -3.42
CA GLY A 64 -2.71 12.87 -3.76
C GLY A 64 -2.28 12.61 -5.21
N ARG A 65 -3.03 11.80 -5.98
CA ARG A 65 -2.82 11.62 -7.42
C ARG A 65 -3.68 12.66 -8.15
N ASN A 66 -3.09 13.40 -9.08
CA ASN A 66 -3.80 14.41 -9.88
C ASN A 66 -5.19 13.90 -10.35
N PRO A 67 -6.26 14.69 -10.16
CA PRO A 67 -7.65 14.25 -10.29
C PRO A 67 -8.13 13.96 -11.73
N ASP A 68 -7.30 14.11 -12.76
CA ASP A 68 -7.72 13.89 -14.16
C ASP A 68 -7.99 12.41 -14.53
N LEU A 69 -7.83 11.47 -13.58
CA LEU A 69 -8.10 10.04 -13.76
C LEU A 69 -8.93 9.44 -12.60
N VAL A 70 -9.89 10.18 -12.07
CA VAL A 70 -10.90 9.61 -11.16
C VAL A 70 -11.92 8.81 -11.99
N THR A 71 -11.67 7.52 -12.21
CA THR A 71 -12.76 6.58 -12.50
C THR A 71 -13.43 6.20 -11.19
N THR A 72 -14.51 6.93 -10.90
CA THR A 72 -15.71 6.52 -10.15
C THR A 72 -15.65 5.15 -9.47
N ASP A 73 -15.41 5.14 -8.17
CA ASP A 73 -15.99 4.13 -7.27
C ASP A 73 -17.37 4.66 -6.81
N ARG A 74 -18.32 4.74 -7.76
CA ARG A 74 -19.75 4.87 -7.47
C ARG A 74 -20.32 3.45 -7.47
N SER A 75 -20.24 2.74 -6.35
CA SER A 75 -21.00 1.48 -6.18
C SER A 75 -21.38 1.13 -4.74
N ASP A 76 -20.92 1.85 -3.71
CA ASP A 76 -21.22 1.48 -2.31
C ASP A 76 -22.36 2.31 -1.65
N GLU A 77 -23.07 3.18 -2.37
CA GLU A 77 -24.12 4.05 -1.81
C GLU A 77 -25.52 3.89 -2.45
N LEU A 78 -25.90 2.68 -2.87
CA LEU A 78 -27.29 2.37 -3.25
C LEU A 78 -27.71 1.01 -2.68
N ALA A 79 -27.74 0.87 -1.36
CA ALA A 79 -28.34 -0.28 -0.71
C ALA A 79 -28.97 0.06 0.64
N GLU A 80 -29.63 1.21 0.77
CA GLU A 80 -30.58 1.46 1.86
C GLU A 80 -31.35 2.74 1.55
N ASN A 81 -32.54 2.58 0.98
CA ASN A 81 -33.71 3.48 1.02
C ASN A 81 -34.57 3.19 -0.20
N ASN A 82 -35.52 2.29 -0.02
CA ASN A 82 -36.86 2.23 -0.63
C ASN A 82 -37.50 0.90 -0.23
N ARG A 83 -37.72 0.75 1.09
CA ARG A 83 -38.82 -0.04 1.62
C ARG A 83 -39.76 1.00 2.21
N ASP A 84 -40.75 1.39 1.41
CA ASP A 84 -42.08 1.83 1.79
C ASP A 84 -42.98 1.69 0.55
#